data_AF-A0A3D0ICG8-F1
#
_entry.id   AF-A0A3D0ICG8-F1
#
_cell.length_a   1.000
_cell.length_b   1.000
_cell.length_c   1.000
_cell.angle_alpha   90.00
_cell.angle_beta   90.00
_cell.angle_gamma   90.00
#
_symmetry.space_group_name_H-M   'P 1'
#
loop_
_entity.id
_entity.type
_entity.pdbx_description
1 polymer ?
#
loop_
_entity_poly.entity_id
_entity_poly.type
_entity_poly.pdbx_seq_one_letter_code
_entity_poly.pdbx_strand_id
1 'polypeptide(L)'
;MTARALLLLALIPYAAWLIFAYDYHFLDGANLLFHEAGHVFFGLFGQTLGMLGGTLGQLVFPVAAGLQFLGTGRAFDACVCGMWLGENLLNVARYMGDAQAMVLPLVGGEIHDWNWLLSRIGLLSHCTQLAGLTHLLGSAVIVASLCGAFIALQRDRSAQTASPGPSGRGPRSLRPFPPSQEAAHGAPQAYCEPDPQERDR
;
A
#
# COMPACT_ATOMS: atom_id res chain seq x y z
N MET A 1 15.46 6.93 0.27
CA MET A 1 16.00 6.64 -1.08
C MET A 1 16.65 5.26 -1.16
N THR A 2 17.61 4.95 -0.28
CA THR A 2 18.28 3.63 -0.24
C THR A 2 17.31 2.48 -0.02
N ALA A 3 16.37 2.60 0.91
CA ALA A 3 15.37 1.54 1.19
C ALA A 3 14.52 1.17 -0.04
N ARG A 4 13.97 2.14 -0.78
CA ARG A 4 13.18 1.89 -2.00
C ARG A 4 14.01 1.22 -3.10
N ALA A 5 15.27 1.60 -3.25
CA ALA A 5 16.17 0.97 -4.22
C ALA A 5 16.48 -0.49 -3.84
N LEU A 6 16.75 -0.75 -2.56
CA LEU A 6 16.98 -2.11 -2.05
C LEU A 6 15.71 -2.98 -2.18
N LEU A 7 14.54 -2.42 -1.89
CA LEU A 7 13.26 -3.11 -2.07
C LEU A 7 13.04 -3.44 -3.55
N LEU A 8 13.24 -2.50 -4.47
CA LEU A 8 13.11 -2.76 -5.90
C LEU A 8 14.08 -3.87 -6.36
N LEU A 9 15.32 -3.85 -5.88
CA LEU A 9 16.30 -4.90 -6.20
C LEU A 9 15.85 -6.28 -5.69
N ALA A 10 15.25 -6.34 -4.50
CA ALA A 10 14.71 -7.58 -3.94
C ALA A 10 13.43 -8.06 -4.67
N LEU A 11 12.61 -7.13 -5.18
CA LEU A 11 11.39 -7.46 -5.92
C LEU A 11 11.65 -8.11 -7.29
N ILE A 12 12.82 -7.90 -7.89
CA ILE A 12 13.18 -8.50 -9.19
C ILE A 12 13.30 -10.04 -9.13
N PRO A 13 14.14 -10.64 -8.27
CA PRO A 13 14.22 -12.10 -8.16
C PRO A 13 12.92 -12.70 -7.62
N TYR A 14 12.21 -11.97 -6.74
CA TYR A 14 10.89 -12.39 -6.27
C TYR A 14 9.86 -12.44 -7.41
N ALA A 15 9.81 -11.42 -8.27
CA ALA A 15 8.95 -11.41 -9.46
C ALA A 15 9.29 -12.55 -10.42
N ALA A 16 10.57 -12.82 -10.65
CA ALA A 16 10.99 -13.94 -11.50
C ALA A 16 10.51 -15.28 -10.92
N TRP A 17 10.68 -15.49 -9.60
CA TRP A 17 10.17 -16.68 -8.93
C TRP A 17 8.64 -16.79 -9.04
N LEU A 18 7.91 -15.70 -8.79
CA LEU A 18 6.47 -15.65 -8.96
C LEU A 18 6.03 -16.04 -10.38
N ILE A 19 6.69 -15.54 -11.43
CA ILE A 19 6.26 -15.79 -12.81
C ILE A 19 6.61 -17.23 -13.24
N PHE A 20 7.80 -17.72 -12.92
CA PHE A 20 8.31 -18.96 -13.53
C PHE A 20 8.24 -20.19 -12.63
N ALA A 21 8.12 -20.00 -11.32
CA ALA A 21 8.23 -21.06 -10.33
C ALA A 21 7.26 -20.87 -9.16
N TYR A 22 6.12 -20.23 -9.44
CA TYR A 22 5.10 -19.92 -8.43
C TYR A 22 4.74 -21.15 -7.59
N ASP A 23 4.81 -21.00 -6.28
CA ASP A 23 4.26 -21.96 -5.34
C ASP A 23 3.61 -21.23 -4.15
N TYR A 24 2.72 -21.91 -3.46
CA TYR A 24 2.01 -21.33 -2.33
C TYR A 24 3.01 -20.88 -1.24
N HIS A 25 2.88 -19.65 -0.78
CA HIS A 25 3.78 -19.04 0.20
C HIS A 25 3.04 -18.10 1.16
N PHE A 26 3.79 -17.41 2.03
CA PHE A 26 3.20 -16.70 3.16
C PHE A 26 2.17 -15.62 2.78
N LEU A 27 2.33 -14.94 1.64
CA LEU A 27 1.36 -13.93 1.18
C LEU A 27 0.03 -14.57 0.79
N ASP A 28 0.07 -15.79 0.26
CA ASP A 28 -1.15 -16.52 -0.10
C ASP A 28 -2.02 -16.81 1.12
N GLY A 29 -1.45 -16.94 2.32
CA GLY A 29 -2.24 -17.06 3.55
C GLY A 29 -3.07 -15.81 3.85
N ALA A 30 -2.53 -14.63 3.57
CA ALA A 30 -3.27 -13.37 3.72
C ALA A 30 -4.30 -13.20 2.59
N ASN A 31 -3.91 -13.51 1.35
CA ASN A 31 -4.82 -13.49 0.20
C ASN A 31 -6.01 -14.43 0.43
N LEU A 32 -5.75 -15.65 0.92
CA LEU A 32 -6.76 -16.64 1.26
C LEU A 32 -7.72 -16.15 2.35
N LEU A 33 -7.21 -15.47 3.39
CA LEU A 33 -8.10 -14.85 4.38
C LEU A 33 -9.08 -13.85 3.74
N PHE A 34 -8.58 -13.03 2.81
CA PHE A 34 -9.42 -12.10 2.06
C PHE A 34 -10.36 -12.79 1.07
N HIS A 35 -9.94 -13.93 0.52
CA HIS A 35 -10.77 -14.80 -0.32
C HIS A 35 -11.97 -15.32 0.48
N GLU A 36 -11.74 -15.95 1.62
CA GLU A 36 -12.84 -16.44 2.47
C GLU A 36 -13.77 -15.32 2.94
N ALA A 37 -13.22 -14.16 3.31
CA ALA A 37 -14.02 -12.99 3.65
C ALA A 37 -14.86 -12.49 2.46
N GLY A 38 -14.32 -12.60 1.24
CA GLY A 38 -14.99 -12.30 0.00
C GLY A 38 -16.23 -13.16 -0.23
N HIS A 39 -16.16 -14.47 0.00
CA HIS A 39 -17.33 -15.36 -0.06
C HIS A 39 -18.45 -14.89 0.87
N VAL A 40 -18.12 -14.56 2.12
CA VAL A 40 -19.09 -14.10 3.11
C VAL A 40 -19.74 -12.79 2.67
N PHE A 41 -18.94 -11.80 2.26
CA PHE A 41 -19.45 -10.49 1.89
C PHE A 41 -20.26 -10.52 0.59
N PHE A 42 -19.72 -11.12 -0.47
CA PHE A 42 -20.38 -11.13 -1.77
C PHE A 42 -21.50 -12.17 -1.87
N GLY A 43 -21.49 -13.20 -1.01
CA GLY A 43 -22.56 -14.20 -0.89
C GLY A 43 -23.91 -13.59 -0.50
N LEU A 44 -23.91 -12.42 0.17
CA LEU A 44 -25.12 -11.65 0.47
C LEU A 44 -25.87 -11.21 -0.80
N PHE A 45 -25.19 -11.13 -1.93
CA PHE A 45 -25.76 -10.73 -3.22
C PHE A 45 -26.11 -11.93 -4.13
N GLY A 46 -26.09 -13.14 -3.57
CA GLY A 46 -26.49 -14.37 -4.26
C GLY A 46 -25.31 -15.26 -4.65
N GLN A 47 -25.62 -16.49 -5.04
CA GLN A 47 -24.63 -17.57 -5.15
C GLN A 47 -23.52 -17.29 -6.17
N THR A 48 -23.84 -16.77 -7.37
CA THR A 48 -22.80 -16.48 -8.38
C THR A 48 -21.79 -15.46 -7.87
N LEU A 49 -22.27 -14.38 -7.23
CA LEU A 49 -21.40 -13.38 -6.63
C LEU A 49 -20.68 -13.92 -5.40
N GLY A 50 -21.31 -14.81 -4.64
CA GLY A 50 -20.65 -15.57 -3.58
C GLY A 50 -19.43 -16.33 -4.08
N MET A 51 -19.56 -17.14 -5.14
CA MET A 51 -18.43 -17.92 -5.69
C MET A 51 -17.36 -17.03 -6.33
N LEU A 52 -17.75 -15.95 -7.03
CA LEU A 52 -16.79 -14.95 -7.50
C LEU A 52 -16.15 -14.17 -6.35
N GLY A 53 -16.86 -14.11 -5.23
CA GLY A 53 -16.56 -13.33 -4.04
C GLY A 53 -15.17 -13.61 -3.49
N GLY A 54 -14.75 -14.88 -3.52
CA GLY A 54 -13.40 -15.27 -3.13
C GLY A 54 -12.33 -14.51 -3.91
N THR A 55 -12.34 -14.68 -5.23
CA THR A 55 -11.40 -13.98 -6.12
C THR A 55 -11.52 -12.45 -5.99
N LEU A 56 -12.74 -11.91 -5.91
CA LEU A 56 -12.94 -10.47 -5.74
C LEU A 56 -12.38 -9.94 -4.42
N GLY A 57 -12.56 -10.70 -3.34
CA GLY A 57 -12.12 -10.36 -1.99
C GLY A 57 -10.61 -10.19 -1.91
N GLN A 58 -9.84 -11.12 -2.49
CA GLN A 58 -8.38 -11.00 -2.48
C GLN A 58 -7.84 -9.91 -3.42
N LEU A 59 -8.55 -9.59 -4.52
CA LEU A 59 -8.12 -8.55 -5.47
C LEU A 59 -8.44 -7.12 -5.00
N VAL A 60 -9.48 -6.91 -4.18
CA VAL A 60 -9.92 -5.54 -3.82
C VAL A 60 -8.88 -4.79 -3.00
N PHE A 61 -8.17 -5.47 -2.10
CA PHE A 61 -7.21 -4.84 -1.19
C PHE A 61 -5.96 -4.28 -1.89
N PRO A 62 -5.24 -5.04 -2.74
CA PRO A 62 -4.12 -4.46 -3.48
C PRO A 62 -4.57 -3.33 -4.40
N VAL A 63 -5.75 -3.43 -5.02
CA VAL A 63 -6.30 -2.35 -5.87
C VAL A 63 -6.57 -1.09 -5.04
N ALA A 64 -7.30 -1.21 -3.94
CA ALA A 64 -7.65 -0.06 -3.08
C ALA A 64 -6.40 0.61 -2.49
N ALA A 65 -5.44 -0.17 -2.00
CA ALA A 65 -4.18 0.35 -1.49
C ALA A 65 -3.36 1.06 -2.60
N GLY A 66 -3.30 0.47 -3.79
CA GLY A 66 -2.62 1.06 -4.94
C GLY A 66 -3.23 2.40 -5.36
N LEU A 67 -4.56 2.47 -5.47
CA LEU A 67 -5.28 3.71 -5.80
C LEU A 67 -5.05 4.79 -4.74
N GLN A 68 -5.04 4.44 -3.46
CA GLN A 68 -4.77 5.38 -2.37
C GLN A 68 -3.34 5.95 -2.46
N PHE A 69 -2.33 5.13 -2.76
CA PHE A 69 -0.97 5.61 -2.95
C PHE A 69 -0.82 6.48 -4.20
N LEU A 70 -1.52 6.16 -5.29
CA LEU A 70 -1.56 7.03 -6.48
C LEU A 70 -2.18 8.39 -6.14
N GLY A 71 -3.31 8.42 -5.44
CA GLY A 71 -3.99 9.64 -5.03
C GLY A 71 -3.16 10.54 -4.10
N THR A 72 -2.17 9.98 -3.42
CA THR A 72 -1.24 10.71 -2.53
C THR A 72 0.13 11.00 -3.17
N GLY A 73 0.28 10.77 -4.49
CA GLY A 73 1.53 11.02 -5.22
C GLY A 73 2.64 10.00 -4.92
N ARG A 74 2.34 8.91 -4.24
CA ARG A 74 3.29 7.86 -3.82
C ARG A 74 3.39 6.75 -4.88
N ALA A 75 3.80 7.13 -6.10
CA ALA A 75 3.80 6.23 -7.27
C ALA A 75 4.61 4.93 -7.08
N PHE A 76 5.77 5.00 -6.39
CA PHE A 76 6.56 3.80 -6.09
C PHE A 76 5.77 2.81 -5.23
N ASP A 77 5.09 3.30 -4.20
CA ASP A 77 4.36 2.45 -3.24
C ASP A 77 3.10 1.86 -3.91
N ALA A 78 2.47 2.59 -4.82
CA ALA A 78 1.41 2.05 -5.67
C ALA A 78 1.89 0.91 -6.58
N CYS A 79 3.11 0.98 -7.12
CA CYS A 79 3.69 -0.10 -7.91
C CYS A 79 3.95 -1.35 -7.06
N VAL A 80 4.30 -1.19 -5.77
CA VAL A 80 4.40 -2.34 -4.84
C VAL A 80 3.03 -3.00 -4.65
N CYS A 81 1.94 -2.23 -4.57
CA CYS A 81 0.59 -2.80 -4.58
C CYS A 81 0.25 -3.48 -5.91
N GLY A 82 0.75 -2.98 -7.04
CA GLY A 82 0.65 -3.64 -8.33
C GLY A 82 1.36 -5.00 -8.37
N MET A 83 2.52 -5.13 -7.70
CA MET A 83 3.18 -6.44 -7.51
C MET A 83 2.29 -7.42 -6.73
N TRP A 84 1.66 -6.96 -5.66
CA TRP A 84 0.73 -7.76 -4.86
C TRP A 84 -0.53 -8.16 -5.66
N LEU A 85 -1.06 -7.27 -6.49
CA LEU A 85 -2.16 -7.60 -7.42
C LEU A 85 -1.74 -8.66 -8.43
N GLY A 86 -0.56 -8.52 -9.03
CA GLY A 86 -0.04 -9.47 -10.00
C GLY A 86 0.18 -10.85 -9.38
N GLU A 87 0.73 -10.91 -8.17
CA GLU A 87 0.87 -12.14 -7.37
C GLU A 87 -0.49 -12.83 -7.12
N ASN A 88 -1.51 -12.06 -6.72
CA ASN A 88 -2.89 -12.58 -6.61
C ASN A 88 -3.39 -13.17 -7.93
N LEU A 89 -3.13 -12.53 -9.08
CA LEU A 89 -3.55 -13.06 -10.37
C LEU A 89 -2.84 -14.38 -10.72
N LEU A 90 -1.57 -14.55 -10.33
CA LEU A 90 -0.86 -15.82 -10.50
C LEU A 90 -1.40 -16.91 -9.58
N ASN A 91 -1.77 -16.56 -8.34
CA ASN A 91 -2.49 -17.44 -7.42
C ASN A 91 -3.82 -17.91 -8.03
N VAL A 92 -4.65 -16.97 -8.50
CA VAL A 92 -5.93 -17.25 -9.18
C VAL A 92 -5.71 -18.12 -10.40
N ALA A 93 -4.67 -17.88 -11.19
CA ALA A 93 -4.37 -18.70 -12.36
C ALA A 93 -4.10 -20.15 -11.96
N ARG A 94 -3.27 -20.40 -10.94
CA ARG A 94 -3.01 -21.75 -10.44
C ARG A 94 -4.29 -22.43 -9.95
N TYR A 95 -5.10 -21.71 -9.16
CA TYR A 95 -6.35 -22.22 -8.62
C TYR A 95 -7.40 -22.49 -9.72
N MET A 96 -7.55 -21.58 -10.68
CA MET A 96 -8.43 -21.76 -11.84
C MET A 96 -7.99 -22.93 -12.73
N GLY A 97 -6.68 -23.13 -12.90
CA GLY A 97 -6.14 -24.23 -13.68
C GLY A 97 -6.47 -25.60 -13.06
N ASP A 98 -6.58 -25.67 -11.74
CA ASP A 98 -6.98 -26.86 -11.00
C ASP A 98 -8.49 -27.13 -11.05
N ALA A 99 -9.32 -26.23 -11.60
CA ALA A 99 -10.78 -26.34 -11.53
C ALA A 99 -11.34 -27.70 -12.01
N GLN A 100 -10.73 -28.36 -12.99
CA GLN A 100 -11.15 -29.71 -13.40
C GLN A 100 -10.60 -30.82 -12.50
N ALA A 101 -9.32 -30.70 -12.13
CA ALA A 101 -8.61 -31.76 -11.42
C ALA A 101 -8.98 -31.78 -9.92
N MET A 102 -9.24 -30.60 -9.35
CA MET A 102 -9.61 -30.36 -7.95
C MET A 102 -8.66 -31.07 -6.98
N VAL A 103 -7.36 -31.00 -7.26
CA VAL A 103 -6.30 -31.65 -6.48
C VAL A 103 -5.77 -30.71 -5.39
N LEU A 104 -5.91 -29.39 -5.57
CA LEU A 104 -5.47 -28.43 -4.56
C LEU A 104 -6.31 -28.56 -3.28
N PRO A 105 -5.68 -28.52 -2.10
CA PRO A 105 -6.41 -28.57 -0.84
C PRO A 105 -7.29 -27.33 -0.70
N LEU A 106 -8.58 -27.55 -0.46
CA LEU A 106 -9.54 -26.49 -0.21
C LEU A 106 -9.55 -26.13 1.28
N VAL A 107 -9.63 -24.84 1.58
CA VAL A 107 -9.88 -24.36 2.94
C VAL A 107 -11.38 -24.25 3.14
N GLY A 108 -11.88 -24.71 4.29
CA GLY A 108 -13.32 -24.80 4.58
C GLY A 108 -14.02 -26.08 4.10
N GLY A 109 -13.36 -26.95 3.31
CA GLY A 109 -13.96 -28.19 2.80
C GLY A 109 -15.08 -27.98 1.78
N GLU A 110 -15.14 -26.77 1.23
CA GLU A 110 -16.20 -26.22 0.39
C GLU A 110 -16.08 -26.64 -1.08
N ILE A 111 -17.01 -26.14 -1.88
CA ILE A 111 -17.06 -26.26 -3.34
C ILE A 111 -15.88 -25.52 -3.96
N HIS A 112 -15.25 -26.08 -5.00
CA HIS A 112 -14.23 -25.37 -5.76
C HIS A 112 -14.86 -24.26 -6.64
N ASP A 113 -14.52 -23.00 -6.39
CA ASP A 113 -15.16 -21.83 -7.01
C ASP A 113 -15.12 -21.87 -8.55
N TRP A 114 -13.92 -21.99 -9.10
CA TRP A 114 -13.72 -22.00 -10.55
C TRP A 114 -14.29 -23.27 -11.20
N ASN A 115 -14.33 -24.41 -10.50
CA ASN A 115 -15.07 -25.57 -10.99
C ASN A 115 -16.55 -25.21 -11.16
N TRP A 116 -17.17 -24.66 -10.11
CA TRP A 116 -18.59 -24.32 -10.12
C TRP A 116 -18.92 -23.26 -11.15
N LEU A 117 -18.13 -22.17 -11.20
CA LEU A 117 -18.33 -21.05 -12.11
C LEU A 117 -18.18 -21.47 -13.58
N LEU A 118 -17.09 -22.17 -13.91
CA LEU A 118 -16.83 -22.59 -15.29
C LEU A 118 -17.80 -23.69 -15.73
N SER A 119 -18.21 -24.59 -14.84
CA SER A 119 -19.27 -25.58 -15.13
C SER A 119 -20.58 -24.90 -15.51
N ARG A 120 -20.97 -23.86 -14.76
CA ARG A 120 -22.24 -23.16 -14.99
C ARG A 120 -22.32 -22.48 -16.36
N ILE A 121 -21.19 -22.02 -16.88
CA ILE A 121 -21.10 -21.37 -18.20
C ILE A 121 -20.58 -22.28 -19.31
N GLY A 122 -20.41 -23.58 -19.04
CA GLY A 122 -19.96 -24.56 -20.02
C GLY A 122 -18.51 -24.43 -20.48
N LEU A 123 -17.65 -23.76 -19.69
CA LEU A 123 -16.24 -23.53 -20.00
C LEU A 123 -15.28 -24.32 -19.10
N LEU A 124 -15.76 -25.30 -18.33
CA LEU A 124 -14.92 -26.09 -17.42
C LEU A 124 -13.75 -26.74 -18.17
N SER A 125 -13.99 -27.29 -19.36
CA SER A 125 -12.96 -27.89 -20.24
C SER A 125 -11.84 -26.92 -20.63
N HIS A 126 -12.10 -25.61 -20.56
CA HIS A 126 -11.17 -24.55 -20.93
C HIS A 126 -10.41 -23.94 -19.73
N CYS A 127 -10.51 -24.53 -18.53
CA CYS A 127 -9.96 -23.96 -17.31
C CYS A 127 -8.44 -23.73 -17.38
N THR A 128 -7.68 -24.63 -18.00
CA THR A 128 -6.22 -24.50 -18.13
C THR A 128 -5.82 -23.40 -19.12
N GLN A 129 -6.58 -23.18 -20.20
CA GLN A 129 -6.35 -22.07 -21.12
C GLN A 129 -6.65 -20.72 -20.46
N LEU A 130 -7.78 -20.64 -19.73
CA LEU A 130 -8.15 -19.44 -18.98
C LEU A 130 -7.15 -19.13 -17.87
N ALA A 131 -6.65 -20.17 -17.18
CA ALA A 131 -5.56 -20.05 -16.24
C ALA A 131 -4.30 -19.50 -16.90
N GLY A 132 -3.92 -20.00 -18.08
CA GLY A 132 -2.79 -19.47 -18.85
C GLY A 132 -2.94 -17.99 -19.19
N LEU A 133 -4.13 -17.55 -19.62
CA LEU A 133 -4.41 -16.13 -19.88
C LEU A 133 -4.33 -15.29 -18.61
N THR A 134 -4.86 -15.79 -17.50
CA THR A 134 -4.82 -15.13 -16.19
C THR A 134 -3.37 -15.01 -15.69
N HIS A 135 -2.56 -16.04 -15.90
CA HIS A 135 -1.13 -16.05 -15.58
C HIS A 135 -0.37 -15.00 -16.41
N LEU A 136 -0.65 -14.92 -17.71
CA LEU A 136 -0.05 -13.89 -18.59
C LEU A 136 -0.44 -12.48 -18.14
N LEU A 137 -1.70 -12.27 -17.76
CA LEU A 137 -2.16 -10.98 -17.23
C LEU A 137 -1.44 -10.63 -15.92
N GLY A 138 -1.36 -11.56 -14.97
CA GLY A 138 -0.64 -11.35 -13.71
C GLY A 138 0.84 -11.03 -13.95
N SER A 139 1.49 -11.77 -14.84
CA SER A 139 2.87 -11.53 -15.25
C SER A 139 3.06 -10.14 -15.86
N ALA A 140 2.15 -9.71 -16.73
CA ALA A 140 2.18 -8.37 -17.32
C ALA A 140 2.02 -7.26 -16.26
N VAL A 141 1.13 -7.44 -15.28
CA VAL A 141 0.96 -6.52 -14.15
C VAL A 141 2.24 -6.43 -13.30
N ILE A 142 2.89 -7.56 -13.01
CA ILE A 142 4.17 -7.62 -12.29
C ILE A 142 5.25 -6.84 -13.04
N VAL A 143 5.42 -7.12 -14.34
CA VAL A 143 6.44 -6.45 -15.17
C VAL A 143 6.17 -4.95 -15.27
N ALA A 144 4.92 -4.54 -15.50
CA ALA A 144 4.53 -3.13 -15.52
C ALA A 144 4.81 -2.45 -14.18
N SER A 145 4.57 -3.13 -13.07
CA SER A 145 4.83 -2.63 -11.72
C SER A 145 6.32 -2.45 -11.44
N LEU A 146 7.18 -3.38 -11.85
CA LEU A 146 8.64 -3.23 -11.74
C LEU A 146 9.15 -2.04 -12.56
N CYS A 147 8.70 -1.92 -13.82
CA CYS A 147 9.03 -0.79 -14.68
C CYS A 147 8.56 0.54 -14.09
N GLY A 148 7.32 0.59 -13.59
CA GLY A 148 6.74 1.76 -12.94
C GLY A 148 7.50 2.15 -11.67
N ALA A 149 7.85 1.20 -10.82
CA ALA A 149 8.64 1.42 -9.62
C ALA A 149 10.03 1.98 -9.94
N PHE A 150 10.69 1.44 -10.97
CA PHE A 150 11.97 1.94 -11.44
C PHE A 150 11.89 3.39 -11.94
N ILE A 151 10.88 3.72 -12.75
CA ILE A 151 10.64 5.09 -13.24
C ILE A 151 10.36 6.05 -12.07
N ALA A 152 9.51 5.65 -11.13
CA ALA A 152 9.19 6.45 -9.95
C ALA A 152 10.45 6.73 -9.11
N LEU A 153 11.30 5.72 -8.90
CA LEU A 153 12.55 5.86 -8.16
C LEU A 153 13.52 6.84 -8.85
N GLN A 154 13.59 6.83 -10.19
CA GLN A 154 14.42 7.77 -10.94
C GLN A 154 13.92 9.21 -10.83
N ARG A 155 12.60 9.42 -10.92
CA ARG A 155 11.99 10.75 -10.78
C ARG A 155 12.29 11.37 -9.42
N ASP A 156 12.14 10.56 -8.35
CA ASP A 156 12.48 10.99 -6.99
C ASP A 156 13.96 11.41 -6.89
N ARG A 157 14.87 10.68 -7.55
CA ARG A 157 16.32 10.97 -7.53
C ARG A 157 16.61 12.30 -8.21
N SER A 158 16.07 12.51 -9.40
CA SER A 158 16.25 13.76 -10.16
C SER A 158 15.72 14.98 -9.40
N ALA A 159 14.59 14.84 -8.72
CA ALA A 159 14.02 15.92 -7.90
C ALA A 159 14.92 16.31 -6.70
N GLN A 160 15.58 15.33 -6.08
CA GLN A 160 16.51 15.58 -4.97
C GLN A 160 17.81 16.22 -5.43
N THR A 161 18.35 15.82 -6.59
CA THR A 161 19.56 16.45 -7.14
C THR A 161 19.32 17.88 -7.62
N ALA A 162 18.10 18.20 -8.07
CA ALA A 162 17.73 19.52 -8.57
C ALA A 162 17.44 20.54 -7.45
N SER A 163 17.17 20.09 -6.22
CA SER A 163 17.03 20.99 -5.07
C SER A 163 18.43 21.37 -4.56
N PRO A 164 18.85 22.64 -4.64
CA PRO A 164 20.11 23.06 -4.03
C PRO A 164 20.01 22.79 -2.53
N GLY A 165 21.00 22.10 -1.96
CA GLY A 165 21.08 21.85 -0.52
C GLY A 165 20.93 23.17 0.25
N PRO A 166 20.47 23.15 1.52
CA PRO A 166 20.32 24.37 2.30
C PRO A 166 21.66 25.11 2.27
N SER A 167 21.68 26.23 1.55
CA SER A 167 22.84 27.10 1.46
C SER A 167 23.27 27.39 2.89
N GLY A 168 24.57 27.24 3.13
CA GLY A 168 25.17 27.40 4.44
C GLY A 168 24.54 28.59 5.15
N ARG A 169 23.98 28.34 6.33
CA ARG A 169 23.58 29.38 7.26
C ARG A 169 24.86 30.19 7.52
N GLY A 170 25.01 31.29 6.79
CA GLY A 170 26.10 32.24 6.99
C GLY A 170 26.15 32.63 8.46
N PRO A 171 27.33 33.03 8.98
CA PRO A 171 27.48 33.34 10.39
C PRO A 171 26.35 34.31 10.79
N ARG A 172 25.49 33.87 11.72
CA ARG A 172 24.50 34.75 12.36
C ARG A 172 25.29 35.96 12.84
N SER A 173 25.09 37.12 12.23
CA SER A 173 25.61 38.34 12.83
C SER A 173 25.00 38.40 14.23
N LEU A 174 25.88 38.28 15.23
CA LEU A 174 25.53 38.51 16.62
C LEU A 174 25.06 39.96 16.66
N ARG A 175 23.75 40.17 16.73
CA ARG A 175 23.22 41.46 17.12
C ARG A 175 23.81 41.79 18.49
N PRO A 176 24.37 42.99 18.71
CA PRO A 176 24.89 43.34 20.01
C PRO A 176 23.77 43.24 21.05
N PHE A 177 24.09 42.59 22.17
CA PHE A 177 23.25 42.60 23.37
C PHE A 177 22.98 44.06 23.78
N PRO A 178 21.73 44.43 24.11
CA PRO A 178 21.48 45.72 24.74
C PRO A 178 22.15 45.73 26.12
N PRO A 179 22.71 46.88 26.57
CA PRO A 179 23.35 46.96 27.86
C PRO A 179 22.33 46.72 28.99
N SER A 180 22.76 45.95 29.98
CA SER A 180 22.08 45.73 31.24
C SER A 180 21.80 47.05 31.95
N GLN A 181 20.54 47.38 32.20
CA GLN A 181 20.20 48.40 33.17
C GLN A 181 20.41 47.80 34.56
N GLU A 182 21.62 47.99 35.08
CA GLU A 182 21.90 47.83 36.50
C GLU A 182 21.34 49.01 37.30
N ALA A 183 20.86 48.67 38.48
CA ALA A 183 20.10 49.49 39.40
C ALA A 183 20.75 50.83 39.77
N ALA A 184 19.92 51.87 39.85
CA ALA A 184 20.16 53.00 40.73
C ALA A 184 19.06 53.02 41.82
N HIS A 185 19.44 52.56 43.00
CA HIS A 185 18.74 52.84 44.25
C HIS A 185 18.80 54.35 44.55
N GLY A 186 17.68 54.91 45.02
CA GLY A 186 17.63 56.27 45.57
C GLY A 186 16.20 56.75 45.83
N ALA A 187 15.61 56.34 46.95
CA ALA A 187 14.32 56.81 47.50
C ALA A 187 14.38 58.30 47.94
N PRO A 188 13.33 58.91 48.53
CA PRO A 188 11.92 58.52 48.66
C PRO A 188 10.93 59.62 48.20
N GLN A 189 9.73 59.27 47.74
CA GLN A 189 8.62 60.22 47.68
C GLN A 189 7.50 59.83 48.64
N ALA A 190 7.27 60.78 49.55
CA ALA A 190 6.15 61.06 50.43
C ALA A 190 4.97 60.05 50.45
N TYR A 191 4.79 59.53 51.66
CA TYR A 191 3.53 59.00 52.18
C TYR A 191 2.43 60.07 52.07
N CYS A 192 1.33 59.75 51.39
CA CYS A 192 0.05 60.45 51.54
C CYS A 192 -1.04 59.38 51.61
N GLU A 193 -1.43 59.01 52.83
CA GLU A 193 -2.72 58.40 53.13
C GLU A 193 -3.77 59.51 53.33
N PRO A 194 -5.09 59.24 53.36
CA PRO A 194 -5.85 58.10 52.80
C PRO A 194 -7.15 58.57 52.08
N ASP A 195 -7.86 57.66 51.40
CA ASP A 195 -9.34 57.71 51.40
C ASP A 195 -9.94 56.31 51.24
N PRO A 196 -10.63 55.76 52.25
CA PRO A 196 -11.30 54.48 52.19
C PRO A 196 -12.80 54.65 51.92
N GLN A 197 -13.19 54.96 50.68
CA GLN A 197 -14.58 54.81 50.22
C GLN A 197 -14.65 54.29 48.79
N GLU A 198 -14.55 52.98 48.63
CA GLU A 198 -15.38 52.21 47.69
C GLU A 198 -15.18 50.72 47.99
N ARG A 199 -15.84 50.28 49.06
CA ARG A 199 -16.16 48.89 49.33
C ARG A 199 -17.65 48.75 49.00
N ASP A 200 -18.00 47.70 48.26
CA ASP A 200 -19.34 47.34 47.75
C ASP A 200 -19.84 48.04 46.48
N ARG A 201 -19.57 47.43 45.32
CA ARG A 201 -20.60 47.02 44.33
C ARG A 201 -20.19 45.75 43.61
#